data_AF-A0A662T3R3-F1
#
_entry.id   AF-A0A662T3R3-F1
#
_cell.length_a   1.000
_cell.length_b   1.000
_cell.length_c   1.000
_cell.angle_alpha   90.00
_cell.angle_beta   90.00
_cell.angle_gamma   90.00
#
_symmetry.space_group_name_H-M   'P 1'
#
loop_
_entity.id
_entity.type
_entity.pdbx_description
1 polymer ?
#
loop_
_entity_poly.entity_id
_entity_poly.type
_entity_poly.pdbx_seq_one_letter_code
_entity_poly.pdbx_strand_id
1 'polypeptide(L)' 'MKVDINQTRNFRINKLFIKKLFATIGRIMPRFSQREVSIAFVDNRTIRQINKTYRKIDAVTDVLSFAEDAGNNRLLTK' A
#
# COMPACT_ATOMS: atom_id res chain seq x y z
N MET A 1 -6.02 11.63 -7.26
CA MET A 1 -5.40 10.32 -7.01
C MET A 1 -6.48 9.46 -6.39
N LYS A 2 -6.80 8.34 -7.04
CA LYS A 2 -7.83 7.40 -6.56
C LYS A 2 -7.19 6.48 -5.51
N VAL A 3 -7.91 6.23 -4.42
CA VAL A 3 -7.42 5.38 -3.32
C VAL A 3 -8.45 4.31 -3.02
N ASP A 4 -8.04 3.05 -3.15
CA ASP A 4 -8.79 1.90 -2.69
C ASP A 4 -8.21 1.41 -1.35
N ILE A 5 -9.09 1.05 -0.41
CA ILE A 5 -8.69 0.58 0.92
C ILE A 5 -9.36 -0.77 1.17
N ASN A 6 -8.55 -1.83 1.17
CA ASN A 6 -8.95 -3.18 1.53
C ASN A 6 -8.51 -3.49 2.97
N GLN A 7 -9.36 -4.18 3.72
CA GLN A 7 -9.10 -4.61 5.09
C GLN A 7 -9.44 -6.09 5.23
N THR A 8 -8.46 -6.93 5.50
CA THR A 8 -8.69 -8.38 5.70
C THR A 8 -9.20 -8.68 7.12
N ARG A 9 -9.05 -7.74 8.06
CA ARG A 9 -9.58 -7.81 9.43
C ARG A 9 -10.15 -6.46 9.87
N ASN A 10 -11.01 -6.49 10.88
CA ASN A 10 -11.77 -5.34 11.38
C ASN A 10 -10.89 -4.38 12.22
N PHE A 11 -9.87 -3.80 11.60
CA PHE A 11 -9.06 -2.74 12.20
C PHE A 11 -9.84 -1.42 12.23
N ARG A 12 -9.78 -0.71 13.35
CA ARG A 12 -10.32 0.66 13.44
C ARG A 12 -9.41 1.62 12.69
N ILE A 13 -9.83 2.03 11.50
CA ILE A 13 -9.05 2.91 10.62
C ILE A 13 -9.85 4.15 10.26
N ASN A 14 -9.23 5.32 10.41
CA ASN A 14 -9.82 6.58 9.98
C ASN A 14 -9.67 6.76 8.45
N LYS A 15 -10.64 6.23 7.69
CA LYS A 15 -10.66 6.35 6.22
C LYS A 15 -10.68 7.81 5.75
N LEU A 16 -11.29 8.73 6.51
CA LEU A 16 -11.33 10.16 6.19
C LEU A 16 -9.93 10.78 6.25
N PHE A 17 -9.14 10.43 7.27
CA PHE A 17 -7.75 10.89 7.38
C PHE A 17 -6.91 10.42 6.19
N ILE A 18 -7.02 9.14 5.82
CA ILE A 18 -6.28 8.57 4.68
C ILE A 18 -6.70 9.27 3.37
N LYS A 19 -8.00 9.44 3.12
CA LYS A 19 -8.48 10.17 1.93
C LYS A 19 -7.93 11.61 1.88
N LYS A 20 -7.92 12.32 3.01
CA LYS A 20 -7.35 13.68 3.10
C LYS A 20 -5.85 13.69 2.82
N LEU A 21 -5.10 12.73 3.35
CA LEU A 21 -3.66 12.61 3.13
C LEU A 21 -3.34 12.44 1.64
N PHE A 22 -3.99 11.49 0.97
CA PHE A 22 -3.77 11.25 -0.46
C PHE A 22 -4.27 12.41 -1.34
N ALA A 23 -5.33 13.11 -0.93
CA ALA A 23 -5.75 14.34 -1.60
C ALA A 23 -4.65 15.43 -1.51
N THR A 24 -4.03 15.61 -0.34
CA THR A 24 -2.92 16.56 -0.15
C THR A 24 -1.70 16.16 -0.97
N ILE A 25 -1.31 14.89 -0.97
CA ILE A 25 -0.21 14.38 -1.81
C ILE A 25 -0.50 14.66 -3.30
N GLY A 26 -1.74 14.43 -3.75
CA GLY A 26 -2.13 14.71 -5.14
C GLY A 26 -2.05 16.18 -5.54
N ARG A 27 -2.21 17.13 -4.59
CA ARG A 27 -2.01 18.56 -4.85
C ARG A 27 -0.53 18.93 -4.93
N ILE A 28 0.29 18.38 -4.04
CA ILE A 28 1.74 18.66 -3.98
C ILE A 28 2.48 18.00 -5.15
N MET A 29 1.97 16.85 -5.62
CA MET A 29 2.58 16.10 -6.72
C MET A 29 1.59 15.92 -7.89
N PRO A 30 1.36 16.96 -8.70
CA PRO A 30 0.35 16.94 -9.77
C PRO A 30 0.52 15.81 -10.79
N ARG A 31 1.77 15.36 -11.02
CA ARG A 31 2.11 14.24 -11.91
C ARG A 31 1.50 12.89 -11.48
N PHE A 32 1.10 12.76 -10.22
CA PHE A 32 0.47 11.54 -9.69
C PHE A 32 -1.03 11.71 -9.45
N SER A 33 -1.61 12.87 -9.80
CA SER A 33 -3.01 13.19 -9.55
C SER A 33 -3.98 12.22 -10.25
N GLN A 34 -3.60 11.63 -11.38
CA GLN A 34 -4.41 10.66 -12.13
C GLN A 34 -4.10 9.19 -11.82
N ARG A 35 -3.14 8.90 -10.91
CA ARG A 35 -2.80 7.52 -10.55
C ARG A 35 -3.75 6.94 -9.50
N GLU A 36 -3.80 5.61 -9.45
CA GLU A 36 -4.51 4.82 -8.46
C GLU A 36 -3.52 4.20 -7.47
N VAL A 37 -3.92 4.14 -6.20
CA VAL A 37 -3.17 3.45 -5.14
C VAL A 37 -4.13 2.57 -4.36
N SER A 38 -3.79 1.28 -4.26
CA SER A 38 -4.51 0.31 -3.44
C SER A 38 -3.75 0.05 -2.15
N ILE A 39 -4.44 0.15 -1.01
CA ILE A 39 -3.86 -0.03 0.32
C ILE A 39 -4.57 -1.21 0.99
N ALA A 40 -3.81 -2.21 1.42
CA ALA A 40 -4.31 -3.34 2.17
C ALA A 40 -3.81 -3.29 3.62
N PHE A 41 -4.74 -3.30 4.58
CA PHE A 41 -4.41 -3.44 5.99
C PHE A 41 -4.52 -4.90 6.42
N VAL A 42 -3.41 -5.43 6.91
CA VAL A 42 -3.24 -6.85 7.23
C VAL A 42 -2.60 -7.02 8.61
N ASP A 43 -2.64 -8.22 9.17
CA ASP A 43 -1.97 -8.54 10.43
C ASP A 43 -0.50 -8.96 10.25
N ASN A 44 0.21 -9.13 11.36
CA ASN A 44 1.63 -9.53 11.36
C ASN A 44 1.87 -10.88 10.69
N ARG A 45 0.93 -11.83 10.83
CA ARG A 45 1.05 -13.16 10.20
C ARG A 45 1.00 -13.02 8.68
N THR A 46 0.05 -12.24 8.18
CA THR A 46 -0.16 -12.02 6.75
C THR A 46 1.00 -11.23 6.15
N ILE A 47 1.43 -10.12 6.76
CA ILE A 47 2.53 -9.31 6.22
C ILE A 47 3.87 -10.06 6.24
N ARG A 48 4.13 -10.91 7.25
CA ARG A 48 5.30 -11.80 7.26
C ARG A 48 5.26 -12.80 6.11
N GLN A 49 4.10 -13.41 5.84
CA GLN A 49 3.95 -14.34 4.72
C GLN A 49 4.18 -13.64 3.37
N ILE A 50 3.65 -12.43 3.20
CA ILE A 50 3.88 -11.63 1.99
C ILE A 50 5.37 -11.26 1.87
N ASN A 51 6.02 -10.82 2.96
CA ASN A 51 7.44 -10.47 2.97
C ASN A 51 8.32 -11.66 2.59
N LYS A 52 8.00 -12.84 3.12
CA LYS A 52 8.69 -14.10 2.77
C LYS A 52 8.48 -14.46 1.31
N THR A 53 7.25 -14.40 0.81
CA THR A 53 6.93 -14.79 -0.57
C THR A 53 7.62 -13.90 -1.60
N TYR A 54 7.49 -12.59 -1.43
CA TYR A 54 7.89 -11.60 -2.41
C TYR A 54 9.33 -11.11 -2.21
N ARG A 55 9.75 -10.82 -0.97
CA ARG A 55 11.11 -10.33 -0.66
C ARG A 55 12.09 -11.39 -0.18
N LYS A 56 11.64 -12.64 0.01
CA LYS A 56 12.45 -13.75 0.59
C LYS A 56 12.95 -13.47 2.01
N ILE A 57 12.25 -12.60 2.74
CA ILE A 57 12.57 -12.24 4.13
C ILE A 57 11.49 -12.78 5.06
N ASP A 58 11.83 -13.75 5.91
CA ASP A 58 10.89 -14.39 6.84
C ASP A 58 10.74 -13.62 8.16
N ALA A 59 10.38 -12.33 8.06
CA ALA A 59 10.16 -11.45 9.19
C ALA A 59 8.96 -10.52 8.97
N VAL A 60 8.38 -10.04 10.06
CA VAL A 60 7.35 -8.98 10.05
C VAL A 60 8.01 -7.67 9.60
N THR A 61 7.23 -6.83 8.91
CA THR A 61 7.63 -5.47 8.55
C THR A 61 6.41 -4.57 8.63
N ASP A 62 6.62 -3.25 8.74
CA ASP A 62 5.53 -2.29 8.87
C ASP A 62 4.81 -2.04 7.54
N VAL A 63 5.56 -2.03 6.42
CA VAL A 63 5.03 -1.70 5.09
C VAL A 63 5.71 -2.52 4.00
N LEU A 64 4.90 -3.00 3.04
CA LEU A 64 5.34 -3.52 1.76
C LEU A 64 4.72 -2.72 0.63
N SER A 65 5.52 -2.39 -0.38
CA SER A 65 5.09 -1.60 -1.53
C SER A 65 5.32 -2.39 -2.83
N PHE A 66 4.30 -2.41 -3.67
CA PHE A 66 4.28 -3.08 -4.96
C PHE A 66 4.04 -2.03 -6.03
N ALA A 67 4.91 -2.00 -7.06
CA ALA A 67 4.65 -1.17 -8.24
C ALA A 67 3.86 -1.99 -9.25
N GLU A 68 2.77 -1.42 -9.76
CA GLU A 68 2.22 -1.87 -11.04
C GLU A 68 3.14 -1.37 -12.15
N ASP A 69 3.94 -2.27 -12.69
CA ASP A 69 4.62 -2.08 -13.96
C ASP A 69 3.79 -2.81 -15.02
N ALA A 70 3.63 -2.21 -16.21
CA ALA A 70 2.79 -2.71 -17.31
C ALA A 70 3.25 -4.06 -17.94
N GLY A 71 3.99 -4.88 -17.19
CA GLY A 71 4.45 -6.20 -17.59
C GLY A 71 5.26 -6.98 -16.55
N ASN A 72 5.60 -6.40 -15.38
CA ASN A 72 6.35 -7.11 -14.32
C ASN A 72 6.07 -6.50 -12.95
N ASN A 73 5.40 -7.21 -12.04
CA ASN A 73 5.21 -6.78 -10.65
C ASN A 73 6.56 -6.71 -9.90
N ARG A 74 7.28 -5.59 -10.03
CA ARG A 74 8.53 -5.34 -9.32
C ARG A 74 8.26 -4.77 -7.93
N LEU A 75 8.90 -5.35 -6.94
CA LEU A 75 8.85 -4.86 -5.56
C LEU A 75 9.73 -3.63 -5.45
N LEU A 76 9.19 -2.56 -4.88
CA LEU A 76 9.98 -1.42 -4.49
C LEU A 76 10.41 -1.62 -3.02
N THR A 77 11.71 -1.61 -2.79
CA THR A 77 12.32 -1.54 -1.44
C THR A 77 12.79 -0.11 -1.18
N LYS A 78 12.51 0.38 0.02
CA LYS A 78 13.24 1.51 0.62
C LYS A 78 14.52 0.98 1.25
#